data_AF-A0A368FCK3-F1
#
_entry.id   AF-A0A368FCK3-F1
#
_cell.length_a   1.000
_cell.length_b   1.000
_cell.length_c   1.000
_cell.angle_alpha   90.00
_cell.angle_beta   90.00
_cell.angle_gamma   90.00
#
_symmetry.space_group_name_H-M   'P 1'
#
loop_
_entity.id
_entity.type
_entity.pdbx_description
1 polymer ?
#
loop_
_entity_poly.entity_id
_entity_poly.type
_entity_poly.pdbx_seq_one_letter_code
_entity_poly.pdbx_strand_id
1 'polypeptide(L)'
;MARIAYKTCMNKTQLDELKTSLLFETLSELGYWPLLQDAWKRDNFNLTGLLALARRDYGAESFFQIYVYADAKNTSRNTLTVDQGTLSLGRGARDYYLNTTLFANHMVAYRKYFLEIVKILQEDANVAHNASVIGDSIDAVIAFERRLAEIVVPEDERRNSTRLYNKRKVADLYNYMDDVRQLFSLDCVHTTVG
;
A
#
# COMPACT_ATOMS: atom_id res chain seq x y z
N MET A 1 8.44 -18.20 -20.37
CA MET A 1 7.50 -17.39 -19.57
C MET A 1 7.10 -16.08 -20.24
N ALA A 2 8.03 -15.24 -20.72
CA ALA A 2 7.71 -13.95 -21.35
C ALA A 2 6.66 -14.00 -22.49
N ARG A 3 6.76 -14.97 -23.39
CA ARG A 3 5.79 -15.12 -24.51
C ARG A 3 4.35 -15.42 -24.03
N ILE A 4 4.21 -16.20 -22.97
CA ILE A 4 2.89 -16.55 -22.41
C ILE A 4 2.31 -15.32 -21.70
N ALA A 5 3.10 -14.69 -20.82
CA ALA A 5 2.70 -13.46 -20.12
C ALA A 5 2.25 -12.37 -21.09
N TYR A 6 3.00 -12.16 -22.18
CA TYR A 6 2.62 -11.22 -23.23
C TYR A 6 1.27 -11.57 -23.87
N LYS A 7 1.08 -12.83 -24.28
CA LYS A 7 -0.19 -13.27 -24.90
C LYS A 7 -1.38 -13.11 -23.97
N THR A 8 -1.23 -13.46 -22.69
CA THR A 8 -2.28 -13.27 -21.68
C THR A 8 -2.60 -11.79 -21.49
N CYS A 9 -1.59 -10.93 -21.34
CA CYS A 9 -1.77 -9.49 -21.18
C CYS A 9 -2.45 -8.83 -22.39
N MET A 10 -2.16 -9.31 -23.60
CA MET A 10 -2.74 -8.75 -24.83
C MET A 10 -4.12 -9.29 -25.18
N ASN A 11 -4.63 -10.31 -24.46
CA ASN A 11 -5.92 -10.93 -24.73
C ASN A 11 -7.08 -10.11 -24.14
N LYS A 12 -7.46 -9.01 -24.82
CA LYS A 12 -8.51 -8.09 -24.37
C LYS A 12 -9.87 -8.77 -24.17
N THR A 13 -10.25 -9.70 -25.04
CA THR A 13 -11.54 -10.42 -24.92
C THR A 13 -11.66 -11.11 -23.57
N GLN A 14 -10.60 -11.81 -23.14
CA GLN A 14 -10.60 -12.47 -21.83
C GLN A 14 -10.56 -11.48 -20.67
N LEU A 15 -9.85 -10.34 -20.82
CA LEU A 15 -9.84 -9.29 -19.80
C LEU A 15 -11.22 -8.65 -19.63
N ASP A 16 -11.93 -8.40 -20.73
CA ASP A 16 -13.28 -7.81 -20.74
C ASP A 16 -14.32 -8.77 -20.14
N GLU A 17 -14.12 -10.09 -20.28
CA GLU A 17 -14.94 -11.12 -19.63
C GLU A 17 -14.70 -11.21 -18.12
N LEU A 18 -13.43 -11.16 -17.69
CA LEU A 18 -13.06 -11.26 -16.27
C LEU A 18 -13.40 -9.99 -15.48
N LYS A 19 -13.31 -8.81 -16.11
CA LYS A 19 -13.52 -7.50 -15.45
C LYS A 19 -12.75 -7.39 -14.12
N THR A 20 -13.45 -7.06 -13.04
CA THR A 20 -12.91 -6.89 -11.68
C THR A 20 -13.00 -8.15 -10.82
N SER A 21 -13.44 -9.29 -11.36
CA SER A 21 -13.66 -10.53 -10.56
C SER A 21 -12.43 -10.95 -9.77
N LEU A 22 -11.27 -11.08 -10.43
CA LEU A 22 -10.00 -11.44 -9.79
C LEU A 22 -9.56 -10.44 -8.71
N LEU A 23 -9.87 -9.14 -8.91
CA LEU A 23 -9.59 -8.12 -7.90
C LEU A 23 -10.48 -8.32 -6.67
N PHE A 24 -11.78 -8.60 -6.84
CA PHE A 24 -12.70 -8.84 -5.71
C PHE A 24 -12.39 -10.13 -4.96
N GLU A 25 -11.92 -11.18 -5.66
CA GLU A 25 -11.38 -12.38 -5.03
C GLU A 25 -10.18 -12.04 -4.14
N THR A 26 -9.21 -11.31 -4.70
CA THR A 26 -8.03 -10.82 -3.95
C THR A 26 -8.41 -9.96 -2.75
N LEU A 27 -9.35 -9.03 -2.90
CA LEU A 27 -9.82 -8.18 -1.79
C LEU A 27 -10.47 -9.02 -0.69
N SER A 28 -11.17 -10.10 -1.03
CA SER A 28 -11.76 -11.02 -0.06
C SER A 28 -10.69 -11.78 0.72
N GLU A 29 -9.62 -12.23 0.06
CA GLU A 29 -8.46 -12.84 0.70
C GLU A 29 -7.75 -11.87 1.66
N LEU A 30 -7.71 -10.58 1.30
CA LEU A 30 -7.17 -9.49 2.12
C LEU A 30 -8.13 -9.02 3.24
N GLY A 31 -9.26 -9.69 3.45
CA GLY A 31 -10.19 -9.35 4.54
C GLY A 31 -11.20 -8.26 4.19
N TYR A 32 -11.51 -8.12 2.91
CA TYR A 32 -12.51 -7.24 2.29
C TYR A 32 -12.16 -5.74 2.34
N TRP A 33 -12.59 -5.00 1.30
CA TRP A 33 -12.54 -3.55 1.32
C TRP A 33 -13.89 -2.96 1.75
N PRO A 34 -13.99 -2.29 2.93
CA PRO A 34 -15.25 -1.73 3.44
C PRO A 34 -16.03 -0.84 2.45
N LEU A 35 -15.36 -0.24 1.46
CA LEU A 35 -16.00 0.63 0.48
C LEU A 35 -16.72 -0.14 -0.64
N LEU A 36 -16.34 -1.40 -0.87
CA LEU A 36 -16.84 -2.23 -1.96
C LEU A 36 -17.56 -3.49 -1.47
N GLN A 37 -17.36 -3.90 -0.21
CA GLN A 37 -17.76 -5.21 0.29
C GLN A 37 -18.32 -5.13 1.72
N ASP A 38 -19.64 -5.28 1.86
CA ASP A 38 -20.37 -5.27 3.14
C ASP A 38 -20.00 -6.44 4.07
N ALA A 39 -19.29 -7.45 3.54
CA ALA A 39 -18.75 -8.57 4.29
C ALA A 39 -17.66 -8.16 5.28
N TRP A 40 -17.07 -6.95 5.15
CA TRP A 40 -16.09 -6.44 6.10
C TRP A 40 -16.70 -6.30 7.51
N LYS A 41 -15.98 -6.81 8.53
CA LYS A 41 -16.38 -6.72 9.95
C LYS A 41 -15.23 -6.21 10.79
N ARG A 42 -15.50 -5.16 11.59
CA ARG A 42 -14.52 -4.58 12.52
C ARG A 42 -13.95 -5.61 13.49
N ASP A 43 -14.79 -6.48 14.04
CA ASP A 43 -14.40 -7.44 15.09
C ASP A 43 -13.38 -8.49 14.60
N ASN A 44 -13.34 -8.74 13.28
CA ASN A 44 -12.43 -9.69 12.65
C ASN A 44 -11.25 -9.02 11.95
N PHE A 45 -11.12 -7.68 12.07
CA PHE A 45 -10.10 -6.94 11.34
C PHE A 45 -8.72 -7.11 11.99
N ASN A 46 -7.84 -7.85 11.32
CA ASN A 46 -6.44 -8.00 11.72
C ASN A 46 -5.54 -7.19 10.78
N LEU A 47 -5.19 -5.97 11.20
CA LEU A 47 -4.34 -5.07 10.41
C LEU A 47 -2.96 -5.67 10.12
N THR A 48 -2.33 -6.28 11.13
CA THR A 48 -1.01 -6.93 10.97
C THR A 48 -1.08 -8.05 9.94
N GLY A 49 -2.08 -8.93 10.04
CA GLY A 49 -2.26 -10.03 9.10
C GLY A 49 -2.49 -9.54 7.68
N LEU A 50 -3.32 -8.50 7.50
CA LEU A 50 -3.53 -7.84 6.22
C LEU A 50 -2.22 -7.30 5.63
N LEU A 51 -1.45 -6.54 6.42
CA LEU A 51 -0.18 -5.95 5.95
C LEU A 51 0.84 -7.03 5.57
N ALA A 52 0.92 -8.11 6.35
CA ALA A 52 1.82 -9.23 6.07
C ALA A 52 1.42 -9.96 4.77
N LEU A 53 0.12 -10.26 4.61
CA LEU A 53 -0.42 -10.93 3.43
C LEU A 53 -0.25 -10.07 2.18
N ALA A 54 -0.62 -8.79 2.25
CA ALA A 54 -0.46 -7.82 1.18
C ALA A 54 1.00 -7.74 0.71
N ARG A 55 1.96 -7.69 1.65
CA ARG A 55 3.38 -7.64 1.32
C ARG A 55 3.89 -8.93 0.71
N ARG A 56 3.56 -10.08 1.32
CA ARG A 56 4.08 -11.41 0.97
C ARG A 56 3.59 -11.87 -0.39
N ASP A 57 2.28 -11.77 -0.63
CA ASP A 57 1.65 -12.41 -1.78
C ASP A 57 1.48 -11.45 -2.96
N TYR A 58 1.39 -10.14 -2.71
CA TYR A 58 1.16 -9.14 -3.75
C TYR A 58 2.27 -8.08 -3.85
N GLY A 59 3.25 -8.08 -2.94
CA GLY A 59 4.29 -7.05 -2.90
C GLY A 59 3.75 -5.66 -2.58
N ALA A 60 2.55 -5.57 -2.00
CA ALA A 60 1.89 -4.31 -1.69
C ALA A 60 2.28 -3.80 -0.29
N GLU A 61 2.68 -2.54 -0.21
CA GLU A 61 3.15 -1.86 1.01
C GLU A 61 2.37 -0.55 1.18
N SER A 62 1.99 -0.19 2.41
CA SER A 62 1.24 1.05 2.68
C SER A 62 1.93 1.97 3.68
N PHE A 63 2.17 1.52 4.93
CA PHE A 63 2.70 2.38 5.99
C PHE A 63 4.22 2.47 6.02
N PHE A 64 4.89 1.36 5.73
CA PHE A 64 6.34 1.23 5.69
C PHE A 64 6.70 0.17 4.65
N GLN A 65 7.90 0.30 4.13
CA GLN A 65 8.48 -0.65 3.19
C GLN A 65 9.35 -1.64 3.95
N ILE A 66 9.29 -2.91 3.57
CA ILE A 66 10.16 -3.97 4.09
C ILE A 66 10.77 -4.68 2.90
N TYR A 67 12.09 -4.66 2.81
CA TYR A 67 12.79 -5.33 1.71
C TYR A 67 14.16 -5.84 2.13
N VAL A 68 14.66 -6.82 1.36
CA VAL A 68 15.99 -7.39 1.53
C VAL A 68 16.91 -6.78 0.49
N TYR A 69 18.02 -6.18 0.92
CA TYR A 69 18.99 -5.56 0.03
C TYR A 69 20.42 -5.74 0.55
N ALA A 70 21.41 -5.47 -0.29
CA ALA A 70 22.82 -5.51 0.11
C ALA A 70 23.06 -4.53 1.27
N ASP A 71 23.80 -4.96 2.31
CA ASP A 71 24.17 -4.09 3.42
C ASP A 71 25.12 -3.01 2.90
N ALA A 72 24.72 -1.74 3.05
CA ALA A 72 25.47 -0.58 2.55
C ALA A 72 26.92 -0.50 3.07
N LYS A 73 27.23 -1.13 4.22
CA LYS A 73 28.59 -1.18 4.78
C LYS A 73 29.30 -2.52 4.53
N ASN A 74 28.61 -3.53 4.01
CA ASN A 74 29.21 -4.81 3.65
C ASN A 74 28.38 -5.49 2.56
N THR A 75 28.76 -5.29 1.30
CA THR A 75 28.00 -5.74 0.14
C THR A 75 28.03 -7.25 -0.09
N SER A 76 28.81 -8.02 0.68
CA SER A 76 28.81 -9.49 0.61
C SER A 76 27.65 -10.14 1.37
N ARG A 77 26.85 -9.37 2.09
CA ARG A 77 25.66 -9.84 2.82
C ARG A 77 24.44 -8.97 2.52
N ASN A 78 23.28 -9.57 2.66
CA ASN A 78 22.01 -8.85 2.65
C ASN A 78 21.56 -8.50 4.07
N THR A 79 20.77 -7.45 4.19
CA THR A 79 20.07 -7.04 5.41
C THR A 79 18.59 -6.85 5.12
N LEU A 80 17.76 -7.09 6.13
CA LEU A 80 16.40 -6.61 6.13
C LEU A 80 16.42 -5.09 6.37
N THR A 81 15.69 -4.35 5.54
CA THR A 81 15.57 -2.90 5.62
C THR A 81 14.10 -2.55 5.85
N VAL A 82 13.87 -1.62 6.77
CA VAL A 82 12.57 -0.99 7.01
C VAL A 82 12.70 0.48 6.66
N ASP A 83 11.78 1.00 5.85
CA ASP A 83 11.77 2.39 5.43
C ASP A 83 10.35 2.96 5.48
N GLN A 84 10.23 4.29 5.39
CA GLN A 84 8.93 4.95 5.32
C GLN A 84 8.12 4.46 4.12
N GLY A 85 6.79 4.41 4.26
CA GLY A 85 5.88 4.04 3.18
C GLY A 85 5.86 5.09 2.06
N THR A 86 5.36 4.68 0.91
CA THR A 86 5.07 5.59 -0.22
C THR A 86 3.65 6.11 -0.12
N LEU A 87 3.48 7.40 -0.36
CA LEU A 87 2.15 8.00 -0.52
C LEU A 87 1.62 7.74 -1.94
N SER A 88 0.30 7.72 -2.09
CA SER A 88 -0.42 7.27 -3.30
C SER A 88 -0.12 8.07 -4.58
N LEU A 89 0.39 9.30 -4.47
CA LEU A 89 0.74 10.15 -5.60
C LEU A 89 2.21 10.00 -6.08
N GLY A 90 2.93 9.01 -5.56
CA GLY A 90 4.28 8.67 -6.01
C GLY A 90 5.38 9.59 -5.49
N ARG A 91 6.42 9.81 -6.28
CA ARG A 91 7.61 10.57 -5.86
C ARG A 91 7.27 12.05 -5.69
N GLY A 92 7.64 12.64 -4.56
CA GLY A 92 7.31 14.03 -4.24
C GLY A 92 5.87 14.22 -3.75
N ALA A 93 5.12 13.12 -3.57
CA ALA A 93 3.74 13.15 -3.13
C ALA A 93 3.52 13.95 -1.85
N ARG A 94 4.47 13.92 -0.91
CA ARG A 94 4.42 14.70 0.33
C ARG A 94 4.02 16.16 0.07
N ASP A 95 4.65 16.81 -0.90
CA ASP A 95 4.38 18.22 -1.20
C ASP A 95 3.00 18.41 -1.81
N TYR A 96 2.48 17.44 -2.57
CA TYR A 96 1.11 17.49 -3.09
C TYR A 96 0.07 17.54 -1.96
N TYR A 97 0.28 16.80 -0.87
CA TYR A 97 -0.63 16.80 0.28
C TYR A 97 -0.50 18.05 1.17
N LEU A 98 0.73 18.57 1.33
CA LEU A 98 1.04 19.62 2.30
C LEU A 98 1.02 21.04 1.71
N ASN A 99 1.32 21.23 0.42
CA ASN A 99 1.29 22.55 -0.21
C ASN A 99 -0.04 22.77 -0.94
N THR A 100 -1.01 23.28 -0.19
CA THR A 100 -2.38 23.55 -0.64
C THR A 100 -2.50 24.68 -1.66
N THR A 101 -1.43 25.43 -1.92
CA THR A 101 -1.44 26.54 -2.89
C THR A 101 -0.96 26.07 -4.25
N LEU A 102 0.23 25.47 -4.31
CA LEU A 102 0.83 25.03 -5.59
C LEU A 102 0.15 23.79 -6.16
N PHE A 103 -0.35 22.90 -5.29
CA PHE A 103 -0.84 21.59 -5.72
C PHE A 103 -2.32 21.35 -5.43
N ALA A 104 -3.11 22.39 -5.17
CA ALA A 104 -4.56 22.30 -4.98
C ALA A 104 -5.24 21.46 -6.08
N ASN A 105 -4.92 21.76 -7.35
CA ASN A 105 -5.50 21.07 -8.50
C ASN A 105 -5.13 19.58 -8.56
N HIS A 106 -3.94 19.20 -8.05
CA HIS A 106 -3.52 17.79 -8.00
C HIS A 106 -4.38 17.02 -7.00
N MET A 107 -4.67 17.62 -5.84
CA MET A 107 -5.54 16.99 -4.83
C MET A 107 -6.99 16.90 -5.29
N VAL A 108 -7.50 17.89 -6.04
CA VAL A 108 -8.82 17.81 -6.68
C VAL A 108 -8.86 16.66 -7.71
N ALA A 109 -7.83 16.54 -8.55
CA ALA A 109 -7.72 15.47 -9.53
C ALA A 109 -7.59 14.09 -8.87
N TYR A 110 -6.83 13.99 -7.77
CA TYR A 110 -6.66 12.75 -7.02
C TYR A 110 -7.98 12.27 -6.41
N ARG A 111 -8.72 13.16 -5.74
CA ARG A 111 -10.06 12.85 -5.21
C ARG A 111 -11.01 12.40 -6.31
N LYS A 112 -10.99 13.08 -7.46
CA LYS A 112 -11.81 12.70 -8.63
C LYS A 112 -11.41 11.32 -9.15
N TYR A 113 -10.12 11.06 -9.31
CA TYR A 113 -9.60 9.76 -9.76
C TYR A 113 -10.05 8.63 -8.83
N PHE A 114 -9.91 8.81 -7.51
CA PHE A 114 -10.35 7.82 -6.54
C PHE A 114 -11.85 7.54 -6.68
N LEU A 115 -12.68 8.59 -6.76
CA LEU A 115 -14.12 8.43 -6.95
C LEU A 115 -14.47 7.66 -8.23
N GLU A 116 -13.84 7.97 -9.35
CA GLU A 116 -14.11 7.28 -10.62
C GLU A 116 -13.67 5.82 -10.60
N ILE A 117 -12.53 5.50 -9.96
CA ILE A 117 -12.12 4.09 -9.76
C ILE A 117 -13.16 3.33 -8.94
N VAL A 118 -13.63 3.90 -7.82
CA VAL A 118 -14.63 3.25 -6.97
C VAL A 118 -15.93 3.00 -7.73
N LYS A 119 -16.38 3.95 -8.55
CA LYS A 119 -17.57 3.77 -9.41
C LYS A 119 -17.38 2.61 -10.40
N ILE A 120 -16.25 2.56 -11.11
CA ILE A 120 -15.96 1.48 -12.06
C ILE A 120 -16.00 0.13 -11.33
N LEU A 121 -15.37 0.04 -10.16
CA LEU A 121 -15.35 -1.19 -9.38
C LEU A 121 -16.74 -1.62 -8.91
N GLN A 122 -17.60 -0.67 -8.51
CA GLN A 122 -18.98 -0.94 -8.11
C GLN A 122 -19.87 -1.37 -9.28
N GLU A 123 -19.74 -0.71 -10.43
CA GLU A 123 -20.47 -1.04 -11.66
C GLU A 123 -20.11 -2.44 -12.16
N ASP A 124 -18.82 -2.79 -12.20
CA ASP A 124 -18.37 -4.10 -12.66
C ASP A 124 -18.77 -5.23 -11.72
N ALA A 125 -18.79 -4.98 -10.41
CA ALA A 125 -19.17 -5.98 -9.40
C ALA A 125 -20.67 -5.98 -9.05
N ASN A 126 -21.48 -5.12 -9.70
CA ASN A 126 -22.91 -4.96 -9.44
C ASN A 126 -23.24 -4.72 -7.94
N VAL A 127 -22.46 -3.85 -7.29
CA VAL A 127 -22.64 -3.48 -5.87
C VAL A 127 -23.42 -2.16 -5.77
N ALA A 128 -24.43 -2.11 -4.89
CA ALA A 128 -25.26 -0.92 -4.69
C ALA A 128 -24.47 0.23 -4.06
N HIS A 129 -24.81 1.48 -4.43
CA HIS A 129 -24.03 2.66 -4.05
C HIS A 129 -24.84 3.71 -3.28
N ASN A 130 -24.20 4.33 -2.29
CA ASN A 130 -24.60 5.63 -1.75
C ASN A 130 -23.47 6.63 -2.01
N ALA A 131 -23.69 7.55 -2.95
CA ALA A 131 -22.67 8.51 -3.38
C ALA A 131 -22.13 9.38 -2.24
N SER A 132 -22.94 9.69 -1.23
CA SER A 132 -22.50 10.48 -0.07
C SER A 132 -21.50 9.70 0.77
N VAL A 133 -21.83 8.44 1.12
CA VAL A 133 -20.96 7.59 1.94
C VAL A 133 -19.61 7.33 1.28
N ILE A 134 -19.61 7.19 -0.05
CA ILE A 134 -18.38 7.02 -0.83
C ILE A 134 -17.52 8.29 -0.77
N GLY A 135 -18.14 9.45 -0.97
CA GLY A 135 -17.46 10.74 -0.88
C GLY A 135 -16.78 10.93 0.47
N ASP A 136 -17.52 10.70 1.55
CA ASP A 136 -17.02 10.83 2.93
C ASP A 136 -15.88 9.84 3.21
N SER A 137 -15.98 8.60 2.72
CA SER A 137 -14.95 7.57 2.89
C SER A 137 -13.65 7.94 2.15
N ILE A 138 -13.77 8.43 0.91
CA ILE A 138 -12.62 8.91 0.13
C ILE A 138 -11.96 10.09 0.82
N ASP A 139 -12.75 11.05 1.30
CA ASP A 139 -12.23 12.22 2.02
C ASP A 139 -11.53 11.82 3.33
N ALA A 140 -12.04 10.81 4.03
CA ALA A 140 -11.39 10.25 5.21
C ALA A 140 -10.03 9.60 4.88
N VAL A 141 -9.93 8.86 3.76
CA VAL A 141 -8.65 8.29 3.30
C VAL A 141 -7.66 9.40 2.93
N ILE A 142 -8.08 10.41 2.18
CA ILE A 142 -7.21 11.54 1.79
C ILE A 142 -6.74 12.32 3.04
N ALA A 143 -7.62 12.52 4.02
CA ALA A 143 -7.26 13.15 5.28
C ALA A 143 -6.24 12.32 6.08
N PHE A 144 -6.39 10.99 6.08
CA PHE A 144 -5.42 10.08 6.67
C PHE A 144 -4.07 10.14 5.94
N GLU A 145 -4.05 10.10 4.62
CA GLU A 145 -2.82 10.23 3.83
C GLU A 145 -2.12 11.58 4.05
N ARG A 146 -2.87 12.67 4.25
CA ARG A 146 -2.30 13.97 4.61
C ARG A 146 -1.56 13.92 5.95
N ARG A 147 -2.14 13.27 6.97
CA ARG A 147 -1.46 13.06 8.26
C ARG A 147 -0.22 12.18 8.10
N LEU A 148 -0.29 11.17 7.24
CA LEU A 148 0.88 10.36 6.92
C LEU A 148 1.97 11.21 6.25
N ALA A 149 1.62 12.12 5.34
CA ALA A 149 2.56 13.03 4.69
C ALA A 149 3.29 13.97 5.66
N GLU A 150 2.66 14.34 6.79
CA GLU A 150 3.29 15.16 7.83
C GLU A 150 4.47 14.46 8.51
N ILE A 151 4.40 13.12 8.67
CA ILE A 151 5.44 12.31 9.34
C ILE A 151 6.48 11.73 8.37
N VAL A 152 6.19 11.71 7.07
CA VAL A 152 7.11 11.27 6.01
C VAL A 152 8.27 12.26 5.90
N VAL A 153 9.51 11.75 5.96
CA VAL A 153 10.72 12.57 5.82
C VAL A 153 10.86 13.04 4.37
N PRO A 154 11.10 14.33 4.11
CA PRO A 154 11.32 14.87 2.76
C PRO A 154 12.48 14.20 2.01
N GLU A 155 12.34 14.06 0.69
CA GLU A 155 13.32 13.37 -0.18
C GLU A 155 14.70 14.04 -0.21
N ASP A 156 14.76 15.36 -0.05
CA ASP A 156 16.00 16.14 0.02
C ASP A 156 16.79 15.86 1.31
N GLU A 157 16.09 15.67 2.44
CA GLU A 157 16.71 15.27 3.72
C GLU A 157 17.21 13.82 3.72
N ARG A 158 16.70 13.00 2.80
CA ARG A 158 17.04 11.58 2.64
C ARG A 158 18.24 11.31 1.72
N ARG A 159 18.95 12.36 1.27
CA ARG A 159 20.12 12.21 0.37
C ARG A 159 21.39 11.74 1.07
N ASN A 160 21.48 11.85 2.40
CA ASN A 160 22.65 11.43 3.16
C ASN A 160 22.53 9.97 3.60
N SER A 161 23.11 9.06 2.81
CA SER A 161 23.06 7.62 3.05
C SER A 161 23.68 7.21 4.40
N THR A 162 24.70 7.93 4.89
CA THR A 162 25.30 7.67 6.20
C THR A 162 24.34 7.96 7.34
N ARG A 163 23.55 9.05 7.25
CA ARG A 163 22.53 9.40 8.25
C ARG A 163 21.33 8.45 8.23
N LEU A 164 20.98 7.93 7.04
CA LEU A 164 19.90 6.95 6.89
C LEU A 164 20.29 5.55 7.38
N TYR A 165 21.57 5.21 7.39
CA TYR A 165 22.05 3.91 7.84
C TYR A 165 21.93 3.74 9.37
N ASN A 166 20.83 3.16 9.83
CA ASN A 166 20.54 2.93 11.24
C ASN A 166 20.40 1.43 11.55
N LYS A 167 21.52 0.69 11.47
CA LYS A 167 21.51 -0.76 11.74
C LYS A 167 21.17 -1.06 13.21
N ARG A 168 20.21 -1.97 13.41
CA ARG A 168 19.69 -2.40 14.72
C ARG A 168 19.41 -3.91 14.69
N LYS A 169 19.18 -4.51 15.86
CA LYS A 169 18.63 -5.87 15.96
C LYS A 169 17.11 -5.79 15.76
N VAL A 170 16.50 -6.84 15.22
CA VAL A 170 15.02 -6.90 15.09
C VAL A 170 14.34 -6.74 16.45
N ALA A 171 14.95 -7.29 17.51
CA ALA A 171 14.46 -7.12 18.88
C ALA A 171 14.36 -5.65 19.34
N ASP A 172 15.16 -4.75 18.76
CA ASP A 172 15.11 -3.33 19.09
C ASP A 172 13.85 -2.66 18.51
N LEU A 173 13.29 -3.17 17.40
CA LEU A 173 12.07 -2.63 16.77
C LEU A 173 10.88 -2.68 17.72
N TYR A 174 10.81 -3.67 18.60
CA TYR A 174 9.73 -3.78 19.58
C TYR A 174 9.68 -2.55 20.49
N ASN A 175 10.82 -1.93 20.81
CA ASN A 175 10.81 -0.72 21.63
C ASN A 175 10.37 0.55 20.88
N TYR A 176 10.38 0.53 19.54
CA TYR A 176 10.04 1.68 18.70
C TYR A 176 8.66 1.57 18.06
N MET A 177 8.17 0.34 17.83
CA MET A 177 6.97 0.05 17.06
C MET A 177 6.21 -1.15 17.65
N ASP A 178 5.77 -1.03 18.90
CA ASP A 178 5.06 -2.11 19.61
C ASP A 178 3.78 -2.57 18.87
N ASP A 179 3.10 -1.67 18.17
CA ASP A 179 1.85 -1.94 17.43
C ASP A 179 2.01 -2.90 16.25
N VAL A 180 3.23 -3.11 15.74
CA VAL A 180 3.52 -3.95 14.56
C VAL A 180 4.40 -5.16 14.88
N ARG A 181 4.51 -5.53 16.17
CA ARG A 181 5.36 -6.64 16.64
C ARG A 181 5.21 -7.94 15.83
N GLN A 182 3.98 -8.30 15.45
CA GLN A 182 3.70 -9.54 14.72
C GLN A 182 4.19 -9.54 13.26
N LEU A 183 4.34 -8.38 12.62
CA LEU A 183 4.84 -8.26 11.23
C LEU A 183 6.31 -8.63 11.09
N PHE A 184 7.10 -8.38 12.14
CA PHE A 184 8.53 -8.67 12.17
C PHE A 184 8.85 -10.05 12.77
N SER A 185 7.83 -10.87 13.03
CA SER A 185 8.05 -12.27 13.38
C SER A 185 8.69 -13.00 12.19
N LEU A 186 9.65 -13.88 12.48
CA LEU A 186 10.43 -14.59 11.46
C LEU A 186 9.52 -15.39 10.51
N ASP A 187 8.35 -15.84 10.97
CA ASP A 187 7.37 -16.57 10.17
C ASP A 187 6.75 -15.74 9.02
N CYS A 188 6.68 -14.40 9.15
CA CYS A 188 6.18 -13.52 8.08
C CYS A 188 7.26 -13.14 7.05
N VAL A 189 8.54 -13.14 7.43
CA VAL A 189 9.66 -12.66 6.58
C VAL A 189 10.42 -13.82 5.91
N HIS A 190 10.45 -15.00 6.53
CA HIS A 190 11.26 -16.14 6.04
C HIS A 190 10.58 -17.03 4.99
N THR A 191 9.28 -16.91 4.72
CA THR A 191 8.65 -17.62 3.60
C THR A 191 9.07 -17.07 2.22
N THR A 192 9.90 -16.04 2.18
CA THR A 192 10.41 -15.40 0.95
C THR A 192 11.67 -16.05 0.36
N VAL A 193 12.14 -17.17 0.90
CA VAL A 193 13.26 -17.94 0.32
C VAL A 193 12.94 -19.43 0.39
N GLY A 194 12.25 -19.93 -0.63
CA GLY A 194 12.07 -21.34 -0.95
C GLY A 194 12.22 -21.53 -2.45
#